data_AF-K9A2L0-F1
#
_entry.id   AF-K9A2L0-F1
#
_cell.length_a   1.000
_cell.length_b   1.000
_cell.length_c   1.000
_cell.angle_alpha   90.00
_cell.angle_beta   90.00
_cell.angle_gamma   90.00
#
_symmetry.space_group_name_H-M   'P 1'
#
loop_
_entity.id
_entity.type
_entity.pdbx_description
1 polymer ?
#
loop_
_entity_poly.entity_id
_entity_poly.type
_entity_poly.pdbx_seq_one_letter_code
_entity_poly.pdbx_strand_id
1 'polypeptide(L)'
;MSSINYDELMQPVLAFLGCQTPNAWLDEAINNLDILMQDHANCEKKAASTAMNLMFRYSFFPDLQVKLAQLVREEMLHYEQVLELMAKRGQKWDGLSAGRYAGGLRKEIRTYEPEALIDVLVVGAFVEARSCERFHALAPRVDEELGRYYRYLLKSESRHFEDYLALALDVAKTAKMKNPKEDIQQRIDHIREVEKNLILTPDDTFRFHSGVPA
;
A
#
# COMPACT_ATOMS: atom_id res chain seq x y z
N MET A 1 15.29 25.41 2.33
CA MET A 1 14.89 24.04 1.96
C MET A 1 13.70 24.19 1.04
N SER A 2 13.75 23.62 -0.17
CA SER A 2 12.59 23.65 -1.07
C SER A 2 11.41 22.99 -0.35
N SER A 3 10.30 23.69 -0.18
CA SER A 3 9.07 23.08 0.32
C SER A 3 8.67 22.00 -0.68
N ILE A 4 8.60 20.75 -0.22
CA ILE A 4 8.13 19.64 -1.05
C ILE A 4 6.72 20.00 -1.53
N ASN A 5 6.52 20.08 -2.85
CA ASN A 5 5.20 20.23 -3.42
C ASN A 5 4.51 18.86 -3.40
N TYR A 6 3.73 18.61 -2.35
CA TYR A 6 3.02 17.33 -2.20
C TYR A 6 2.00 17.11 -3.33
N ASP A 7 1.43 18.17 -3.90
CA ASP A 7 0.46 18.03 -5.00
C ASP A 7 1.11 17.48 -6.28
N GLU A 8 2.36 17.85 -6.54
CA GLU A 8 3.17 17.28 -7.63
C GLU A 8 3.58 15.84 -7.33
N LEU A 9 4.01 15.55 -6.10
CA LEU A 9 4.36 14.20 -5.65
C LEU A 9 3.19 13.21 -5.82
N MET A 10 1.96 13.67 -5.60
CA MET A 10 0.77 12.82 -5.68
C MET A 10 0.25 12.57 -7.09
N GLN A 11 0.68 13.33 -8.12
CA GLN A 11 0.15 13.16 -9.49
C GLN A 11 0.31 11.73 -10.04
N PRO A 12 1.47 11.06 -9.93
CA PRO A 12 1.62 9.69 -10.42
C PRO A 12 0.73 8.70 -9.67
N VAL A 13 0.61 8.87 -8.35
CA VAL A 13 -0.23 8.03 -7.49
C VAL A 13 -1.70 8.17 -7.87
N LEU A 14 -2.19 9.41 -8.01
CA LEU A 14 -3.57 9.69 -8.38
C LEU A 14 -3.91 9.20 -9.79
N ALA A 15 -2.96 9.31 -10.74
CA ALA A 15 -3.13 8.79 -12.09
C ALA A 15 -3.12 7.25 -12.15
N PHE A 16 -2.43 6.60 -11.21
CA PHE A 16 -2.35 5.14 -11.14
C PHE A 16 -3.61 4.50 -10.54
N LEU A 17 -4.20 5.13 -9.52
CA LEU A 17 -5.37 4.61 -8.80
C LEU A 17 -6.68 4.78 -9.59
N GLY A 18 -7.67 3.91 -9.31
CA GLY A 18 -8.98 3.94 -10.00
C GLY A 18 -10.01 4.89 -9.38
N CYS A 19 -9.74 5.40 -8.18
CA CYS A 19 -10.58 6.37 -7.47
C CYS A 19 -9.77 7.05 -6.36
N GLN A 20 -10.25 8.20 -5.91
CA GLN A 20 -9.80 8.83 -4.67
C GLN A 20 -10.48 8.18 -3.46
N THR A 21 -9.90 8.38 -2.28
CA THR A 21 -10.49 7.93 -1.02
C THR A 21 -11.84 8.63 -0.78
N PRO A 22 -12.93 7.89 -0.50
CA PRO A 22 -14.24 8.48 -0.23
C PRO A 22 -14.24 9.37 1.02
N ASN A 23 -14.95 10.50 0.98
CA ASN A 23 -15.10 11.38 2.15
C ASN A 23 -15.69 10.65 3.36
N ALA A 24 -16.68 9.77 3.15
CA ALA A 24 -17.28 8.98 4.23
C ALA A 24 -16.24 8.11 4.97
N TRP A 25 -15.22 7.60 4.27
CA TRP A 25 -14.12 6.89 4.92
C TRP A 25 -13.23 7.82 5.74
N LEU A 26 -12.95 9.04 5.23
CA LEU A 26 -12.17 10.05 5.97
C LEU A 26 -12.90 10.53 7.23
N ASP A 27 -14.21 10.69 7.14
CA ASP A 27 -15.05 11.12 8.25
C ASP A 27 -15.13 10.03 9.35
N GLU A 28 -15.16 8.75 8.97
CA GLU A 28 -15.06 7.65 9.93
C GLU A 28 -13.65 7.52 10.54
N ALA A 29 -12.61 7.77 9.75
CA ALA A 29 -11.23 7.65 10.18
C ALA A 29 -10.86 8.62 11.32
N ILE A 30 -11.36 9.86 11.26
CA ILE A 30 -11.13 10.85 12.33
C ILE A 30 -11.86 10.48 13.64
N ASN A 31 -12.91 9.65 13.57
CA ASN A 31 -13.65 9.19 14.75
C ASN A 31 -13.03 7.92 15.38
N ASN A 32 -12.16 7.21 14.66
CA ASN A 32 -11.59 5.91 15.05
C ASN A 32 -10.06 5.88 14.90
N LEU A 33 -9.38 6.94 15.35
CA LEU A 33 -7.93 7.09 15.18
C LEU A 33 -7.11 5.99 15.87
N ASP A 34 -7.59 5.44 16.97
CA ASP A 34 -6.97 4.31 17.66
C ASP A 34 -6.97 3.05 16.79
N ILE A 35 -8.11 2.69 16.21
CA ILE A 35 -8.22 1.56 15.27
C ILE A 35 -7.35 1.82 14.03
N LEU A 36 -7.39 3.04 13.49
CA LEU A 36 -6.62 3.44 12.32
C LEU A 36 -5.12 3.29 12.54
N MET A 37 -4.58 3.86 13.62
CA MET A 37 -3.15 3.83 13.93
C MET A 37 -2.67 2.41 14.20
N GLN A 38 -3.45 1.60 14.92
CA GLN A 38 -3.03 0.22 15.16
C GLN A 38 -3.11 -0.64 13.90
N ASP A 39 -4.12 -0.48 13.06
CA ASP A 39 -4.16 -1.20 11.77
C ASP A 39 -3.06 -0.70 10.81
N HIS A 40 -2.72 0.59 10.84
CA HIS A 40 -1.55 1.13 10.15
C HIS A 40 -0.28 0.42 10.61
N ALA A 41 -0.01 0.32 11.92
CA ALA A 41 1.14 -0.45 12.42
C ALA A 41 1.12 -1.92 11.94
N ASN A 42 -0.07 -2.55 11.91
CA ASN A 42 -0.19 -3.89 11.34
C ASN A 42 0.14 -3.93 9.84
N CYS A 43 -0.24 -2.90 9.07
CA CYS A 43 0.09 -2.77 7.65
C CYS A 43 1.60 -2.72 7.42
N GLU A 44 2.35 -1.90 8.16
CA GLU A 44 3.80 -1.80 7.99
C GLU A 44 4.48 -3.15 8.25
N LYS A 45 4.08 -3.81 9.34
CA LYS A 45 4.57 -5.15 9.68
C LYS A 45 4.21 -6.19 8.60
N LYS A 46 3.00 -6.10 8.01
CA LYS A 46 2.56 -7.00 6.91
C LYS A 46 3.30 -6.70 5.61
N ALA A 47 3.62 -5.44 5.30
CA ALA A 47 4.40 -5.03 4.13
C ALA A 47 5.81 -5.60 4.21
N ALA A 48 6.50 -5.39 5.35
CA ALA A 48 7.81 -5.99 5.64
C ALA A 48 7.78 -7.52 5.52
N SER A 49 6.78 -8.19 6.11
CA SER A 49 6.65 -9.65 6.03
C SER A 49 6.42 -10.13 4.59
N THR A 50 5.61 -9.42 3.81
CA THR A 50 5.34 -9.75 2.41
C THR A 50 6.60 -9.63 1.56
N ALA A 51 7.36 -8.54 1.72
CA ALA A 51 8.61 -8.32 1.02
C ALA A 51 9.67 -9.37 1.40
N MET A 52 9.77 -9.73 2.68
CA MET A 52 10.67 -10.81 3.12
C MET A 52 10.29 -12.16 2.50
N ASN A 53 9.00 -12.51 2.42
CA ASN A 53 8.55 -13.73 1.75
C ASN A 53 8.88 -13.74 0.25
N LEU A 54 8.73 -12.60 -0.41
CA LEU A 54 9.13 -12.43 -1.82
C LEU A 54 10.63 -12.63 -2.01
N MET A 55 11.47 -12.10 -1.12
CA MET A 55 12.91 -12.30 -1.16
C MET A 55 13.29 -13.79 -1.10
N PHE A 56 12.66 -14.56 -0.21
CA PHE A 56 12.89 -16.01 -0.12
C PHE A 56 12.43 -16.76 -1.37
N ARG A 57 11.26 -16.38 -1.92
CA ARG A 57 10.67 -17.07 -3.09
C ARG A 57 11.43 -16.77 -4.39
N TYR A 58 11.95 -15.57 -4.55
CA TYR A 58 12.55 -15.07 -5.79
C TYR A 58 14.02 -14.69 -5.60
N SER A 59 14.79 -15.56 -4.95
CA SER A 59 16.20 -15.37 -4.58
C SER A 59 17.15 -15.10 -5.75
N PHE A 60 16.76 -15.48 -6.97
CA PHE A 60 17.58 -15.38 -8.18
C PHE A 60 17.46 -14.04 -8.93
N PHE A 61 16.72 -13.06 -8.39
CA PHE A 61 16.53 -11.73 -9.00
C PHE A 61 17.26 -10.66 -8.17
N PRO A 62 18.54 -10.33 -8.44
CA PRO A 62 19.36 -9.47 -7.59
C PRO A 62 18.75 -8.09 -7.31
N ASP A 63 18.19 -7.44 -8.33
CA ASP A 63 17.59 -6.11 -8.18
C ASP A 63 16.36 -6.15 -7.28
N LEU A 64 15.52 -7.18 -7.42
CA LEU A 64 14.38 -7.44 -6.53
C LEU A 64 14.86 -7.66 -5.09
N GLN A 65 15.94 -8.43 -4.88
CA GLN A 65 16.49 -8.65 -3.53
C GLN A 65 16.92 -7.34 -2.86
N VAL A 66 17.63 -6.47 -3.58
CA VAL A 66 18.11 -5.19 -3.05
C VAL A 66 16.95 -4.26 -2.71
N LYS A 67 15.98 -4.14 -3.62
CA LYS A 67 14.80 -3.27 -3.45
C LYS A 67 13.92 -3.72 -2.29
N LEU A 68 13.60 -5.01 -2.22
CA LEU A 68 12.77 -5.54 -1.12
C LEU A 68 13.50 -5.48 0.23
N ALA A 69 14.81 -5.70 0.28
CA ALA A 69 15.56 -5.53 1.53
C ALA A 69 15.56 -4.08 2.03
N GLN A 70 15.60 -3.10 1.13
CA GLN A 70 15.45 -1.68 1.46
C GLN A 70 14.05 -1.40 2.02
N LEU A 71 13.01 -1.86 1.32
CA LEU A 71 11.62 -1.73 1.74
C LEU A 71 11.41 -2.31 3.15
N VAL A 72 11.85 -3.55 3.40
CA VAL A 72 11.71 -4.19 4.72
C VAL A 72 12.29 -3.33 5.86
N ARG A 73 13.45 -2.70 5.66
CA ARG A 73 14.04 -1.84 6.70
C ARG A 73 13.23 -0.58 6.92
N GLU A 74 12.71 0.02 5.86
CA GLU A 74 11.91 1.24 5.92
C GLU A 74 10.55 0.97 6.57
N GLU A 75 9.87 -0.11 6.21
CA GLU A 75 8.58 -0.47 6.84
C GLU A 75 8.72 -0.83 8.31
N MET A 76 9.81 -1.50 8.70
CA MET A 76 10.05 -1.76 10.12
C MET A 76 10.35 -0.47 10.89
N LEU A 77 10.98 0.52 10.27
CA LEU A 77 11.14 1.85 10.85
C LEU A 77 9.79 2.58 10.97
N HIS A 78 8.95 2.54 9.93
CA HIS A 78 7.60 3.11 10.00
C HIS A 78 6.80 2.44 11.12
N TYR A 79 6.83 1.11 11.21
CA TYR A 79 6.18 0.35 12.28
C TYR A 79 6.59 0.84 13.67
N GLU A 80 7.89 0.98 13.93
CA GLU A 80 8.40 1.51 15.20
C GLU A 80 7.87 2.92 15.49
N GLN A 81 7.87 3.81 14.49
CA GLN A 81 7.37 5.18 14.63
C GLN A 81 5.87 5.24 14.94
N VAL A 82 5.04 4.38 14.32
CA VAL A 82 3.61 4.29 14.66
C VAL A 82 3.43 3.83 16.10
N LEU A 83 4.20 2.84 16.56
CA LEU A 83 4.14 2.37 17.96
C LEU A 83 4.51 3.48 18.95
N GLU A 84 5.52 4.29 18.65
CA GLU A 84 5.89 5.45 19.48
C GLU A 84 4.75 6.47 19.55
N LEU A 85 4.09 6.76 18.42
CA LEU A 85 2.93 7.65 18.38
C LEU A 85 1.75 7.10 19.18
N MET A 86 1.46 5.80 19.05
CA MET A 86 0.42 5.13 19.86
C MET A 86 0.75 5.24 21.36
N ALA A 87 1.99 4.97 21.75
CA ALA A 87 2.43 5.03 23.14
C ALA A 87 2.32 6.45 23.73
N LYS A 88 2.72 7.49 22.98
CA LYS A 88 2.55 8.90 23.38
C LYS A 88 1.10 9.28 23.62
N ARG A 89 0.16 8.67 22.90
CA ARG A 89 -1.28 8.88 23.04
C ARG A 89 -1.91 8.04 24.15
N GLY A 90 -1.12 7.24 24.87
CA GLY A 90 -1.64 6.32 25.88
C GLY A 90 -2.50 5.19 25.29
N GLN A 91 -2.41 4.96 23.97
CA GLN A 91 -3.14 3.89 23.30
C GLN A 91 -2.52 2.54 23.68
N LYS A 92 -3.37 1.61 24.10
CA LYS A 92 -2.98 0.22 24.36
C LYS A 92 -3.13 -0.60 23.09
N TRP A 93 -2.31 -1.64 22.96
CA TRP A 93 -2.43 -2.62 21.90
C TRP A 93 -3.63 -3.54 22.13
N ASP A 94 -4.42 -3.77 21.09
CA ASP A 94 -5.55 -4.72 21.10
C ASP A 94 -5.44 -5.78 19.97
N GLY A 95 -6.32 -6.76 19.91
CA GLY A 95 -6.44 -7.70 18.80
C GLY A 95 -7.34 -7.14 17.70
N LEU A 96 -6.75 -6.71 16.57
CA LEU A 96 -7.52 -6.33 15.38
C LEU A 96 -7.50 -7.44 14.33
N SER A 97 -8.67 -7.84 13.84
CA SER A 97 -8.80 -8.71 12.67
C SER A 97 -8.32 -7.98 11.41
N ALA A 98 -7.81 -8.71 10.42
CA ALA A 98 -7.46 -8.12 9.13
C ALA A 98 -8.73 -7.70 8.35
N GLY A 99 -8.66 -6.57 7.66
CA GLY A 99 -9.69 -6.16 6.70
C GLY A 99 -9.66 -6.98 5.41
N ARG A 100 -10.66 -6.78 4.54
CA ARG A 100 -10.83 -7.55 3.31
C ARG A 100 -9.88 -7.17 2.16
N TYR A 101 -9.29 -5.97 2.18
CA TYR A 101 -8.58 -5.36 1.04
C TYR A 101 -7.45 -6.23 0.47
N ALA A 102 -6.39 -6.47 1.25
CA ALA A 102 -5.25 -7.26 0.79
C ALA A 102 -5.65 -8.70 0.45
N GLY A 103 -6.61 -9.27 1.16
CA GLY A 103 -7.18 -10.58 0.85
C GLY A 103 -7.94 -10.60 -0.49
N GLY A 104 -8.66 -9.53 -0.80
CA GLY A 104 -9.37 -9.34 -2.07
C GLY A 104 -8.40 -9.27 -3.25
N LEU A 105 -7.38 -8.41 -3.17
CA LEU A 105 -6.35 -8.30 -4.22
C LEU A 105 -5.57 -9.61 -4.42
N ARG A 106 -5.26 -10.32 -3.32
CA ARG A 106 -4.54 -11.61 -3.41
C ARG A 106 -5.29 -12.70 -4.17
N LYS A 107 -6.62 -12.65 -4.22
CA LYS A 107 -7.42 -13.62 -5.00
C LYS A 107 -7.19 -13.49 -6.50
N GLU A 108 -6.74 -12.32 -6.96
CA GLU A 108 -6.47 -12.08 -8.36
C GLU A 108 -5.15 -12.71 -8.80
N ILE A 109 -4.20 -12.92 -7.89
CA ILE A 109 -2.84 -13.38 -8.21
C ILE A 109 -2.87 -14.76 -8.88
N ARG A 110 -2.29 -14.85 -10.08
CA ARG A 110 -2.14 -16.11 -10.81
C ARG A 110 -1.23 -17.09 -10.09
N THR A 111 -1.47 -18.38 -10.29
CA THR A 111 -0.79 -19.46 -9.57
C THR A 111 0.44 -20.01 -10.30
N TYR A 112 0.82 -19.44 -11.43
CA TYR A 112 1.91 -19.92 -12.28
C TYR A 112 2.89 -18.81 -12.63
N GLU A 113 4.16 -19.18 -12.75
CA GLU A 113 5.24 -18.25 -13.10
C GLU A 113 5.38 -18.08 -14.62
N PRO A 114 5.89 -16.91 -15.08
CA PRO A 114 6.29 -15.72 -14.29
C PRO A 114 5.13 -14.78 -13.89
N GLU A 115 3.92 -15.07 -14.34
CA GLU A 115 2.73 -14.24 -14.13
C GLU A 115 2.40 -13.99 -12.65
N ALA A 116 2.63 -14.98 -11.79
CA ALA A 116 2.42 -14.87 -10.35
C ALA A 116 3.32 -13.78 -9.72
N LEU A 117 4.60 -13.72 -10.10
CA LEU A 117 5.52 -12.67 -9.65
C LEU A 117 5.04 -11.28 -10.11
N ILE A 118 4.70 -11.14 -11.39
CA ILE A 118 4.19 -9.87 -11.94
C ILE A 118 2.96 -9.41 -11.17
N ASP A 119 2.01 -10.32 -10.94
CA ASP A 119 0.76 -10.00 -10.25
C ASP A 119 1.00 -9.57 -8.80
N VAL A 120 1.89 -10.26 -8.07
CA VAL A 120 2.22 -9.87 -6.69
C VAL A 120 2.87 -8.48 -6.65
N LEU A 121 3.76 -8.18 -7.58
CA LEU A 121 4.41 -6.87 -7.66
C LEU A 121 3.41 -5.75 -8.04
N VAL A 122 2.50 -6.01 -8.98
CA VAL A 122 1.42 -5.07 -9.32
C VAL A 122 0.49 -4.85 -8.12
N VAL A 123 0.11 -5.90 -7.40
CA VAL A 123 -0.69 -5.78 -6.17
C VAL A 123 0.06 -4.96 -5.11
N GLY A 124 1.37 -5.18 -4.94
CA GLY A 124 2.22 -4.36 -4.07
C GLY A 124 2.14 -2.88 -4.44
N ALA A 125 2.31 -2.54 -5.72
CA ALA A 125 2.19 -1.16 -6.21
C ALA A 125 0.83 -0.51 -5.86
N PHE A 126 -0.29 -1.24 -5.98
CA PHE A 126 -1.61 -0.72 -5.59
C PHE A 126 -1.77 -0.52 -4.08
N VAL A 127 -1.19 -1.39 -3.25
CA VAL A 127 -1.21 -1.24 -1.80
C VAL A 127 -0.47 0.04 -1.40
N GLU A 128 0.76 0.23 -1.87
CA GLU A 128 1.56 1.42 -1.51
C GLU A 128 0.98 2.71 -2.09
N ALA A 129 0.48 2.68 -3.33
CA ALA A 129 -0.19 3.82 -3.94
C ALA A 129 -1.42 4.25 -3.13
N ARG A 130 -2.25 3.29 -2.71
CA ARG A 130 -3.43 3.59 -1.88
C ARG A 130 -3.05 4.09 -0.49
N SER A 131 -2.00 3.53 0.14
CA SER A 131 -1.47 4.03 1.40
C SER A 131 -1.03 5.49 1.28
N CYS A 132 -0.23 5.80 0.25
CA CYS A 132 0.22 7.16 -0.05
C CYS A 132 -0.96 8.14 -0.20
N GLU A 133 -1.97 7.78 -1.00
CA GLU A 133 -3.15 8.62 -1.22
C GLU A 133 -3.98 8.83 0.06
N ARG A 134 -4.15 7.79 0.88
CA ARG A 134 -4.85 7.90 2.17
C ARG A 134 -4.10 8.76 3.18
N PHE A 135 -2.79 8.60 3.30
CA PHE A 135 -1.98 9.47 4.16
C PHE A 135 -2.09 10.94 3.74
N HIS A 136 -2.03 11.20 2.43
CA HIS A 136 -2.16 12.56 1.91
C HIS A 136 -3.54 13.15 2.23
N ALA A 137 -4.62 12.39 2.02
CA ALA A 137 -5.98 12.82 2.29
C ALA A 137 -6.29 12.99 3.80
N LEU A 138 -5.65 12.19 4.67
CA LEU A 138 -5.83 12.25 6.13
C LEU A 138 -5.00 13.34 6.79
N ALA A 139 -3.80 13.62 6.30
CA ALA A 139 -2.86 14.55 6.94
C ALA A 139 -3.39 15.96 7.27
N PRO A 140 -4.33 16.57 6.50
CA PRO A 140 -4.94 17.84 6.88
C PRO A 140 -6.14 17.72 7.84
N ARG A 141 -6.61 16.50 8.14
CA ARG A 141 -7.82 16.22 8.94
C ARG A 141 -7.51 15.76 10.37
N VAL A 142 -6.27 15.39 10.66
CA VAL A 142 -5.80 14.96 11.98
C VAL A 142 -5.03 16.06 12.70
N ASP A 143 -4.69 15.83 13.97
CA ASP A 143 -3.86 16.76 14.74
C ASP A 143 -2.46 16.95 14.13
N GLU A 144 -1.77 18.02 14.53
CA GLU A 144 -0.51 18.45 13.92
C GLU A 144 0.60 17.40 14.00
N GLU A 145 0.69 16.62 15.09
CA GLU A 145 1.74 15.61 15.25
C GLU A 145 1.51 14.46 14.26
N LEU A 146 0.29 13.91 14.23
CA LEU A 146 -0.05 12.81 13.32
C LEU A 146 -0.03 13.26 11.85
N GLY A 147 -0.53 14.46 11.57
CA GLY A 147 -0.55 15.01 10.22
C GLY A 147 0.86 15.27 9.66
N ARG A 148 1.80 15.70 10.51
CA ARG A 148 3.22 15.80 10.12
C ARG A 148 3.81 14.43 9.83
N TYR A 149 3.48 13.42 10.62
CA TYR A 149 3.94 12.06 10.41
C TYR A 149 3.40 11.46 9.10
N TYR A 150 2.10 11.59 8.82
CA TYR A 150 1.52 11.12 7.55
C TYR A 150 2.11 11.85 6.34
N ARG A 151 2.42 13.15 6.42
CA ARG A 151 3.17 13.86 5.37
C ARG A 151 4.61 13.39 5.21
N TYR A 152 5.25 12.94 6.29
CA TYR A 152 6.61 12.39 6.26
C TYR A 152 6.65 11.07 5.48
N LEU A 153 5.63 10.21 5.62
CA LEU A 153 5.55 8.92 4.94
C LEU A 153 5.38 9.05 3.42
N LEU A 154 4.72 10.10 2.92
CA LEU A 154 4.37 10.23 1.48
C LEU A 154 5.55 9.98 0.52
N LYS A 155 6.75 10.39 0.90
CA LYS A 155 7.94 10.20 0.06
C LYS A 155 8.40 8.74 -0.01
N SER A 156 8.33 7.99 1.08
CA SER A 156 8.66 6.56 1.07
C SER A 156 7.58 5.79 0.32
N GLU A 157 6.31 6.00 0.66
CA GLU A 157 5.16 5.32 0.04
C GLU A 157 5.12 5.49 -1.48
N SER A 158 5.29 6.74 -1.96
CA SER A 158 5.35 7.02 -3.40
C SER A 158 6.50 6.28 -4.09
N ARG A 159 7.66 6.17 -3.44
CA ARG A 159 8.80 5.45 -3.99
C ARG A 159 8.59 3.94 -3.96
N HIS A 160 7.97 3.40 -2.91
CA HIS A 160 7.67 1.96 -2.83
C HIS A 160 6.69 1.54 -3.92
N PHE A 161 5.65 2.36 -4.16
CA PHE A 161 4.76 2.22 -5.31
C PHE A 161 5.55 2.16 -6.63
N GLU A 162 6.41 3.15 -6.89
CA GLU A 162 7.22 3.22 -8.11
C GLU A 162 8.16 2.03 -8.25
N ASP A 163 8.82 1.61 -7.16
CA ASP A 163 9.75 0.48 -7.15
C ASP A 163 9.02 -0.85 -7.45
N TYR A 164 7.85 -1.10 -6.85
CA TYR A 164 7.04 -2.28 -7.16
C TYR A 164 6.60 -2.30 -8.63
N LEU A 165 6.11 -1.16 -9.14
CA LEU A 165 5.65 -1.06 -10.53
C LEU A 165 6.82 -1.25 -11.50
N ALA A 166 7.98 -0.66 -11.23
CA ALA A 166 9.17 -0.81 -12.04
C ALA A 166 9.65 -2.27 -12.09
N LEU A 167 9.67 -2.97 -10.95
CA LEU A 167 9.98 -4.40 -10.90
C LEU A 167 8.99 -5.23 -11.70
N ALA A 168 7.68 -4.95 -11.60
CA ALA A 168 6.66 -5.65 -12.36
C ALA A 168 6.85 -5.49 -13.88
N LEU A 169 7.11 -4.27 -14.33
CA LEU A 169 7.38 -3.94 -15.73
C LEU A 169 8.65 -4.61 -16.25
N ASP A 170 9.71 -4.67 -15.43
CA ASP A 170 10.96 -5.33 -15.80
C ASP A 170 10.78 -6.84 -15.96
N VAL A 171 10.11 -7.50 -15.00
CA VAL A 171 9.81 -8.94 -15.08
C VAL A 171 8.94 -9.24 -16.30
N ALA A 172 7.92 -8.44 -16.59
CA ALA A 172 7.06 -8.64 -17.77
C ALA A 172 7.81 -8.49 -19.10
N LYS A 173 8.86 -7.65 -19.15
CA LYS A 173 9.70 -7.47 -20.34
C LYS A 173 10.74 -8.58 -20.51
N THR A 174 11.32 -9.05 -19.42
CA THR A 174 12.48 -9.96 -19.43
C THR A 174 12.07 -11.42 -19.35
N ALA A 175 10.97 -11.75 -18.68
CA ALA A 175 10.48 -13.11 -18.55
C ALA A 175 9.62 -13.53 -19.75
N LYS A 176 9.69 -14.83 -20.09
CA LYS A 176 8.85 -15.39 -21.15
C LYS A 176 7.44 -15.65 -20.62
N MET A 177 6.55 -14.67 -20.81
CA MET A 177 5.12 -14.80 -20.53
C MET A 177 4.51 -16.00 -21.28
N LYS A 178 3.56 -16.70 -20.65
CA LYS A 178 2.85 -17.81 -21.29
C LYS A 178 1.99 -17.35 -22.45
N ASN A 179 1.43 -16.15 -22.35
CA ASN A 179 0.75 -15.47 -23.45
C ASN A 179 1.64 -14.33 -23.97
N PRO A 180 2.37 -14.51 -25.08
CA PRO A 180 3.28 -13.49 -25.62
C PRO A 180 2.58 -12.22 -26.11
N LYS A 181 1.25 -12.23 -26.22
CA LYS A 181 0.43 -11.07 -26.63
C LYS A 181 -0.19 -10.34 -25.44
N GLU A 182 -0.04 -10.87 -24.23
CA GLU A 182 -0.54 -10.22 -23.03
C GLU A 182 0.28 -8.96 -22.75
N ASP A 183 -0.42 -7.86 -22.54
CA ASP A 183 0.17 -6.59 -22.11
C ASP A 183 -0.03 -6.44 -20.60
N ILE A 184 1.06 -6.17 -19.87
CA ILE A 184 1.01 -5.86 -18.44
C ILE A 184 0.04 -4.71 -18.14
N GLN A 185 -0.18 -3.77 -19.07
CA GLN A 185 -1.16 -2.71 -18.89
C GLN A 185 -2.58 -3.27 -18.68
N GLN A 186 -2.98 -4.31 -19.42
CA GLN A 186 -4.28 -4.97 -19.21
C GLN A 186 -4.38 -5.55 -17.81
N ARG A 187 -3.26 -6.04 -17.29
CA ARG A 187 -3.20 -6.59 -15.93
C ARG A 187 -3.32 -5.51 -14.87
N ILE A 188 -2.61 -4.40 -15.05
CA ILE A 188 -2.71 -3.22 -14.18
C ILE A 188 -4.15 -2.69 -14.19
N ASP A 189 -4.79 -2.59 -15.35
CA ASP A 189 -6.17 -2.10 -15.49
C ASP A 189 -7.17 -3.01 -14.78
N HIS A 190 -6.99 -4.33 -14.88
CA HIS A 190 -7.82 -5.30 -14.15
C HIS A 190 -7.69 -5.13 -12.65
N ILE A 191 -6.45 -5.10 -12.12
CA ILE A 191 -6.23 -4.94 -10.67
C ILE A 191 -6.73 -3.57 -10.19
N ARG A 192 -6.61 -2.51 -11.00
CA ARG A 192 -7.16 -1.17 -10.70
C ARG A 192 -8.66 -1.23 -10.46
N GLU A 193 -9.40 -1.95 -11.30
CA GLU A 193 -10.84 -2.06 -11.16
C GLU A 193 -11.23 -2.88 -9.91
N VAL A 194 -10.50 -3.96 -9.60
CA VAL A 194 -10.71 -4.72 -8.36
C VAL A 194 -10.42 -3.86 -7.12
N GLU A 195 -9.30 -3.13 -7.12
CA GLU A 195 -8.90 -2.23 -6.04
C GLU A 195 -9.93 -1.12 -5.81
N LYS A 196 -10.34 -0.44 -6.89
CA LYS A 196 -11.38 0.57 -6.87
C LYS A 196 -12.68 0.04 -6.25
N ASN A 197 -13.11 -1.16 -6.64
CA ASN A 197 -14.32 -1.76 -6.09
C ASN A 197 -14.18 -2.08 -4.59
N LEU A 198 -13.01 -2.53 -4.13
CA LEU A 198 -12.76 -2.75 -2.70
C LEU A 198 -12.85 -1.46 -1.88
N ILE A 199 -12.40 -0.33 -2.45
CA ILE A 199 -12.40 1.00 -1.81
C ILE A 199 -13.78 1.67 -1.84
N LEU A 200 -14.54 1.52 -2.91
CA LEU A 200 -15.82 2.22 -3.09
C LEU A 200 -17.04 1.48 -2.53
N THR A 201 -16.96 0.17 -2.32
CA THR A 201 -18.11 -0.61 -1.83
C THR A 201 -18.21 -0.58 -0.30
N PRO A 202 -19.43 -0.75 0.26
CA PRO A 202 -19.63 -0.79 1.71
C PRO A 202 -18.79 -1.84 2.42
N ASP A 203 -18.36 -1.53 3.65
CA ASP A 203 -17.50 -2.36 4.49
C ASP A 203 -17.89 -2.19 5.97
N ASP A 204 -18.25 -3.28 6.63
CA ASP A 204 -18.64 -3.30 8.05
C ASP A 204 -17.42 -3.24 8.99
N THR A 205 -16.19 -3.37 8.46
CA THR A 205 -14.96 -3.42 9.26
C THR A 205 -14.04 -2.26 8.91
N PHE A 206 -14.05 -1.22 9.74
CA PHE A 206 -13.16 -0.07 9.56
C PHE A 206 -11.68 -0.45 9.76
N ARG A 207 -10.87 -0.21 8.73
CA ARG A 207 -9.42 -0.49 8.64
C ARG A 207 -8.72 0.54 7.76
N PHE A 208 -7.40 0.60 7.82
CA PHE A 208 -6.59 1.54 7.04
C PHE A 208 -6.83 1.44 5.53
N HIS A 209 -7.13 0.23 5.00
CA HIS A 209 -7.52 0.01 3.60
C HIS A 209 -8.98 -0.46 3.40
N SER A 210 -9.87 -0.26 4.40
CA SER A 210 -11.29 -0.65 4.28
C SER A 210 -12.06 0.15 3.22
N GLY A 211 -13.20 -0.40 2.78
CA GLY A 211 -14.14 0.29 1.88
C GLY A 211 -14.93 1.41 2.57
N VAL A 212 -16.05 1.83 1.98
CA VAL A 212 -16.92 2.85 2.57
C VAL A 212 -17.59 2.26 3.84
N PRO A 213 -17.51 2.91 5.00
CA PRO A 213 -18.19 2.43 6.21
C PRO A 213 -19.71 2.25 5.97
N ALA A 214 -20.26 1.12 6.43
CA ALA A 214 -21.67 0.75 6.26
C ALA A 214 -22.58 1.28 7.38
#